data_AF-A0A2A4NSR2-F1
#
_entry.id   AF-A0A2A4NSR2-F1
#
_cell.length_a   1.000
_cell.length_b   1.000
_cell.length_c   1.000
_cell.angle_alpha   90.00
_cell.angle_beta   90.00
_cell.angle_gamma   90.00
#
_symmetry.space_group_name_H-M   'P 1'
#
loop_
_entity.id
_entity.type
_entity.pdbx_description
1 polymer ?
#
loop_
_entity_poly.entity_id
_entity_poly.type
_entity_poly.pdbx_seq_one_letter_code
_entity_poly.pdbx_strand_id
1 'polypeptide(L)'
;MPFGGADNPLGRLELGAQEGEAPAQPPRPLVQVVADGNAAQQARLQTETAHQAQEEPEKSRADILVAVQTDWDYFGQVPKNDKTAEDITDILLEYQAFLQSNDPSYVLGKAETQEELKTVALRGIKRLGDRRRRDEAEVTEVTTKIEEKSVKELTEAEKEKAALKTEETEAQTVKSLEDYEELLASPKLQGLSNTQRIAALLKPENVDKVPTSERTKLQAFSRILAIADAVPEDAAIIRQRLNQADFSKGVPSPMAFIQSAIFSSPEQDSGVSEATQNAVAAEFNLTPRSIVTGGDLGEALGETRVDKNGETVPAYPEDEPLKFGVGLEGYTSDNGQEQFIKSTPTYGQAITINVTKFSANEKAIAASYLDAWRMAEDAGQTDFLLSLTQYDIRGQSIIDPIQLIAAAQVVNALYGGRTGYNGEVLRGEGRVGMTRWQAQLASPKGDAARSDRNVDMSLSAMQGLGIQDQNGNIDLDVLKAFGDYSRDNWFSAPNYTAVQKHLADLFPEKFSE
;
A
#
# COMPACT_ATOMS: atom_id res chain seq x y z
N MET A 1 39.94 16.96 25.53
CA MET A 1 40.34 18.28 24.97
C MET A 1 41.58 18.72 25.75
N PRO A 2 42.68 19.19 25.13
CA PRO A 2 42.80 19.82 23.81
C PRO A 2 43.67 19.04 22.80
N PHE A 3 43.30 19.01 21.50
CA PHE A 3 43.88 19.79 20.37
C PHE A 3 45.39 19.57 20.17
N GLY A 4 45.95 19.24 19.00
CA GLY A 4 45.45 19.21 17.62
C GLY A 4 46.60 19.63 16.67
N GLY A 5 46.56 19.21 15.40
CA GLY A 5 47.21 19.92 14.29
C GLY A 5 48.48 19.31 13.67
N ALA A 6 48.26 18.67 12.50
CA ALA A 6 48.83 18.99 11.19
C ALA A 6 50.35 18.93 10.88
N ASP A 7 50.62 18.11 9.85
CA ASP A 7 51.48 18.33 8.67
C ASP A 7 53.02 18.28 8.78
N ASN A 8 53.58 17.16 8.27
CA ASN A 8 54.51 16.99 7.13
C ASN A 8 55.54 18.09 6.79
N PRO A 9 56.58 17.82 5.95
CA PRO A 9 57.19 16.57 5.49
C PRO A 9 58.74 16.65 5.52
N LEU A 10 59.42 15.66 4.92
CA LEU A 10 60.86 15.62 4.55
C LEU A 10 61.88 15.27 5.64
N GLY A 11 62.53 14.13 5.41
CA GLY A 11 63.95 13.97 5.74
C GLY A 11 64.26 12.84 6.72
N ARG A 12 64.45 11.62 6.20
CA ARG A 12 65.76 10.95 6.28
C ARG A 12 65.74 9.62 5.55
N LEU A 13 66.41 9.64 4.40
CA LEU A 13 67.27 8.55 3.93
C LEU A 13 68.16 8.06 5.07
N GLU A 14 68.30 6.75 5.24
CA GLU A 14 69.56 5.99 5.46
C GLU A 14 69.22 4.50 5.25
N LEU A 15 69.66 3.90 4.15
CA LEU A 15 70.94 3.20 3.98
C LEU A 15 70.88 1.74 4.46
N GLY A 16 70.72 0.86 3.47
CA GLY A 16 71.02 -0.57 3.55
C GLY A 16 71.58 -1.01 2.20
N ALA A 17 72.85 -0.67 1.97
CA ALA A 17 73.61 -1.05 0.79
C ALA A 17 73.90 -2.56 0.77
N GLN A 18 73.86 -3.15 -0.42
CA GLN A 18 74.90 -4.09 -0.83
C GLN A 18 75.31 -3.77 -2.27
N GLU A 19 76.54 -3.24 -2.37
CA GLU A 19 77.29 -3.03 -3.59
C GLU A 19 77.67 -4.37 -4.22
N GLY A 20 77.54 -4.43 -5.55
CA GLY A 20 78.41 -5.23 -6.41
C GLY A 20 79.14 -4.27 -7.34
N GLU A 21 80.46 -4.23 -7.24
CA GLU A 21 81.37 -3.35 -7.99
C GLU A 21 81.19 -3.38 -9.52
N ALA A 22 81.33 -2.22 -10.15
CA ALA A 22 81.71 -2.11 -11.57
C ALA A 22 82.83 -1.05 -11.73
N PRO A 23 83.85 -1.31 -12.59
CA PRO A 23 85.04 -0.48 -12.71
C PRO A 23 84.81 0.79 -13.55
N ALA A 24 85.73 1.75 -13.38
CA ALA A 24 85.73 3.10 -13.99
C ALA A 24 85.51 3.13 -15.52
N GLN A 25 84.63 4.04 -15.99
CA GLN A 25 84.42 4.33 -17.42
C GLN A 25 85.42 5.39 -17.95
N PRO A 26 85.91 5.24 -19.20
CA PRO A 26 86.87 6.14 -19.83
C PRO A 26 86.23 7.45 -20.36
N PRO A 27 87.03 8.49 -20.65
CA PRO A 27 86.53 9.81 -21.08
C PRO A 27 85.83 9.74 -22.45
N ARG A 28 84.70 10.45 -22.59
CA ARG A 28 83.89 10.48 -23.82
C ARG A 28 84.62 11.21 -24.97
N PRO A 29 84.51 10.71 -26.21
CA PRO A 29 85.15 11.32 -27.38
C PRO A 29 84.46 12.62 -27.80
N LEU A 30 85.27 13.61 -28.20
CA LEU A 30 84.86 14.96 -28.66
C LEU A 30 83.76 14.98 -29.74
N VAL A 31 83.62 13.91 -30.52
CA VAL A 31 82.59 13.75 -31.56
C VAL A 31 81.17 13.74 -30.96
N GLN A 32 81.02 13.20 -29.75
CA GLN A 32 79.74 13.12 -29.05
C GLN A 32 79.29 14.48 -28.51
N VAL A 33 80.24 15.33 -28.10
CA VAL A 33 79.95 16.70 -27.60
C VAL A 33 79.50 17.64 -28.73
N VAL A 34 80.05 17.47 -29.94
CA VAL A 34 79.64 18.24 -31.13
C VAL A 34 78.26 17.78 -31.64
N ALA A 35 77.97 16.47 -31.58
CA ALA A 35 76.65 15.94 -31.92
C ALA A 35 75.57 16.45 -30.96
N ASP A 36 75.86 16.49 -29.66
CA ASP A 36 74.95 17.04 -28.64
C ASP A 36 74.76 18.57 -28.82
N GLY A 37 75.80 19.30 -29.22
CA GLY A 37 75.71 20.73 -29.56
C GLY A 37 74.83 21.02 -30.78
N ASN A 38 74.96 20.23 -31.84
CA ASN A 38 74.12 20.35 -33.05
C ASN A 38 72.66 19.92 -32.78
N ALA A 39 72.45 18.89 -31.96
CA ALA A 39 71.11 18.46 -31.54
C ALA A 39 70.42 19.52 -30.67
N ALA A 40 71.15 20.19 -29.77
CA ALA A 40 70.63 21.29 -28.98
C ALA A 40 70.30 22.54 -29.83
N GLN A 41 71.08 22.81 -30.88
CA GLN A 41 70.83 23.92 -31.79
C GLN A 41 69.65 23.64 -32.74
N GLN A 42 69.50 22.39 -33.21
CA GLN A 42 68.30 21.94 -33.93
C GLN A 42 67.05 21.95 -33.04
N ALA A 43 67.17 21.55 -31.78
CA ALA A 43 66.06 21.62 -30.83
C ALA A 43 65.62 23.07 -30.61
N ARG A 44 66.55 24.03 -30.46
CA ARG A 44 66.22 25.46 -30.34
C ARG A 44 65.52 26.00 -31.59
N LEU A 45 66.02 25.67 -32.79
CA LEU A 45 65.39 26.08 -34.05
C LEU A 45 63.98 25.47 -34.20
N GLN A 46 63.78 24.21 -33.79
CA GLN A 46 62.46 23.56 -33.76
C GLN A 46 61.53 24.16 -32.71
N THR A 47 62.07 24.64 -31.58
CA THR A 47 61.26 25.30 -30.54
C THR A 47 60.88 26.72 -30.97
N GLU A 48 61.77 27.44 -31.66
CA GLU A 48 61.46 28.75 -32.26
C GLU A 48 60.45 28.64 -33.41
N THR A 49 60.53 27.60 -34.25
CA THR A 49 59.49 27.35 -35.28
C THR A 49 58.17 26.86 -34.69
N ALA A 50 58.20 26.05 -33.62
CA ALA A 50 56.99 25.63 -32.91
C ALA A 50 56.32 26.80 -32.15
N HIS A 51 57.10 27.70 -31.56
CA HIS A 51 56.59 28.92 -30.95
C HIS A 51 56.03 29.89 -32.00
N GLN A 52 56.69 30.09 -33.15
CA GLN A 52 56.11 30.89 -34.25
C GLN A 52 54.82 30.26 -34.80
N ALA A 53 54.74 28.93 -34.93
CA ALA A 53 53.55 28.23 -35.40
C ALA A 53 52.39 28.18 -34.39
N GLN A 54 52.66 28.34 -33.09
CA GLN A 54 51.63 28.52 -32.05
C GLN A 54 51.21 29.99 -31.87
N GLU A 55 52.13 30.94 -32.04
CA GLU A 55 51.85 32.37 -31.93
C GLU A 55 50.95 32.90 -33.06
N GLU A 56 51.05 32.36 -34.28
CA GLU A 56 50.22 32.77 -35.42
C GLU A 56 48.70 32.50 -35.27
N PRO A 57 48.23 31.30 -34.86
CA PRO A 57 46.82 31.03 -34.65
C PRO A 57 46.26 31.73 -33.40
N GLU A 58 47.05 31.88 -32.33
CA GLU A 58 46.62 32.62 -31.13
C GLU A 58 46.53 34.13 -31.38
N LYS A 59 47.47 34.72 -32.16
CA LYS A 59 47.33 36.09 -32.67
C LYS A 59 46.10 36.24 -33.56
N SER A 60 45.90 35.32 -34.50
CA SER A 60 44.74 35.37 -35.39
C SER A 60 43.41 35.28 -34.61
N ARG A 61 43.36 34.47 -33.54
CA ARG A 61 42.19 34.38 -32.66
C ARG A 61 41.98 35.67 -31.86
N ALA A 62 43.04 36.24 -31.30
CA ALA A 62 42.95 37.49 -30.55
C ALA A 62 42.55 38.67 -31.45
N ASP A 63 43.13 38.78 -32.64
CA ASP A 63 42.83 39.83 -33.61
C ASP A 63 41.38 39.74 -34.12
N ILE A 64 40.89 38.53 -34.41
CA ILE A 64 39.49 38.30 -34.79
C ILE A 64 38.56 38.59 -33.61
N LEU A 65 38.91 38.17 -32.38
CA LEU A 65 38.09 38.44 -31.21
C LEU A 65 37.96 39.95 -30.94
N VAL A 66 39.06 40.70 -31.04
CA VAL A 66 39.05 42.16 -30.92
C VAL A 66 38.19 42.77 -32.03
N ALA A 67 38.38 42.39 -33.30
CA ALA A 67 37.56 42.87 -34.40
C ALA A 67 36.06 42.56 -34.22
N VAL A 68 35.73 41.35 -33.73
CA VAL A 68 34.35 40.93 -33.39
C VAL A 68 33.78 41.76 -32.24
N GLN A 69 34.59 42.18 -31.27
CA GLN A 69 34.15 42.94 -30.10
C GLN A 69 34.06 44.45 -30.36
N THR A 70 34.90 45.01 -31.24
CA THR A 70 35.03 46.47 -31.43
C THR A 70 34.52 47.00 -32.77
N ASP A 71 34.81 46.29 -33.87
CA ASP A 71 34.71 46.85 -35.22
C ASP A 71 33.58 46.21 -36.05
N TRP A 72 33.24 44.96 -35.75
CA TRP A 72 32.28 44.17 -36.53
C TRP A 72 30.96 44.00 -35.78
N ASP A 73 30.01 44.86 -36.13
CA ASP A 73 28.66 44.82 -35.59
C ASP A 73 27.74 43.90 -36.41
N TYR A 74 27.70 42.64 -36.01
CA TYR A 74 26.90 41.61 -36.66
C TYR A 74 25.42 41.62 -36.28
N PHE A 75 25.00 42.35 -35.23
CA PHE A 75 23.64 42.26 -34.68
C PHE A 75 22.98 43.61 -34.37
N GLY A 76 23.65 44.74 -34.66
CA GLY A 76 23.23 46.09 -34.29
C GLY A 76 23.83 46.54 -32.94
N GLN A 77 23.50 47.76 -32.49
CA GLN A 77 24.09 48.42 -31.30
C GLN A 77 23.73 47.78 -29.95
N VAL A 78 24.01 46.49 -29.76
CA VAL A 78 23.84 45.75 -28.51
C VAL A 78 25.21 45.18 -28.11
N PRO A 79 25.72 45.48 -26.90
CA PRO A 79 26.98 44.91 -26.45
C PRO A 79 26.88 43.38 -26.37
N LYS A 80 27.81 42.67 -27.03
CA LYS A 80 27.91 41.21 -26.98
C LYS A 80 28.40 40.79 -25.60
N ASN A 81 27.80 39.77 -24.98
CA ASN A 81 28.42 39.15 -23.80
C ASN A 81 29.65 38.33 -24.22
N ASP A 82 30.62 38.17 -23.32
CA ASP A 82 31.93 37.57 -23.63
C ASP A 82 31.81 36.20 -24.31
N LYS A 83 30.87 35.37 -23.85
CA LYS A 83 30.64 34.04 -24.41
C LYS A 83 30.15 34.06 -25.86
N THR A 84 29.28 34.99 -26.23
CA THR A 84 28.77 35.07 -27.62
C THR A 84 29.85 35.59 -28.56
N ALA A 85 30.71 36.50 -28.09
CA ALA A 85 31.86 36.96 -28.87
C ALA A 85 32.85 35.81 -29.12
N GLU A 86 33.16 35.00 -28.10
CA GLU A 86 34.00 33.80 -28.24
C GLU A 86 33.42 32.79 -29.23
N ASP A 87 32.13 32.43 -29.10
CA ASP A 87 31.50 31.45 -29.97
C ASP A 87 31.50 31.92 -31.44
N ILE A 88 31.33 33.22 -31.70
CA ILE A 88 31.45 33.81 -33.05
C ILE A 88 32.90 33.77 -33.56
N THR A 89 33.87 34.11 -32.71
CA THR A 89 35.28 34.07 -33.06
C THR A 89 35.71 32.66 -33.46
N ASP A 90 35.30 31.65 -32.73
CA ASP A 90 35.66 30.26 -33.04
C ASP A 90 35.02 29.81 -34.37
N ILE A 91 33.77 30.21 -34.65
CA ILE A 91 33.11 29.97 -35.96
C ILE A 91 33.87 30.65 -37.11
N LEU A 92 34.31 31.89 -36.91
CA LEU A 92 35.02 32.66 -37.92
C LEU A 92 36.44 32.16 -38.15
N LEU A 93 37.10 31.63 -37.11
CA LEU A 93 38.38 30.93 -37.21
C LEU A 93 38.25 29.63 -37.99
N GLU A 94 37.20 28.83 -37.75
CA GLU A 94 36.92 27.64 -38.56
C GLU A 94 36.71 28.01 -40.03
N TYR A 95 36.02 29.13 -40.30
CA TYR A 95 35.81 29.63 -41.66
C TYR A 95 37.11 30.11 -42.31
N GLN A 96 37.96 30.83 -41.56
CA GLN A 96 39.29 31.24 -42.05
C GLN A 96 40.15 30.02 -42.36
N ALA A 97 40.22 29.03 -41.46
CA ALA A 97 40.98 27.81 -41.67
C ALA A 97 40.49 27.03 -42.91
N PHE A 98 39.17 26.99 -43.12
CA PHE A 98 38.58 26.39 -44.31
C PHE A 98 39.01 27.10 -45.60
N LEU A 99 39.03 28.43 -45.64
CA LEU A 99 39.46 29.17 -46.83
C LEU A 99 40.98 29.15 -47.03
N GLN A 100 41.75 29.16 -45.93
CA GLN A 100 43.20 29.02 -45.96
C GLN A 100 43.66 27.66 -46.52
N SER A 101 42.83 26.63 -46.44
CA SER A 101 43.10 25.35 -47.11
C SER A 101 43.15 25.46 -48.64
N ASN A 102 42.56 26.50 -49.22
CA ASN A 102 42.53 26.77 -50.66
C ASN A 102 43.41 27.96 -51.08
N ASP A 103 43.54 28.98 -50.23
CA ASP A 103 44.47 30.10 -50.39
C ASP A 103 45.24 30.33 -49.07
N PRO A 104 46.48 29.82 -48.94
CA PRO A 104 47.24 29.93 -47.70
C PRO A 104 47.54 31.37 -47.25
N SER A 105 47.42 32.36 -48.14
CA SER A 105 47.65 33.77 -47.84
C SER A 105 46.40 34.52 -47.37
N TYR A 106 45.26 33.82 -47.33
CA TYR A 106 43.97 34.39 -46.95
C TYR A 106 43.97 34.86 -45.50
N VAL A 107 43.46 36.08 -45.28
CA VAL A 107 43.28 36.68 -43.96
C VAL A 107 41.85 37.21 -43.87
N LEU A 108 41.11 36.73 -42.86
CA LEU A 108 39.71 37.05 -42.68
C LEU A 108 39.48 38.56 -42.51
N GLY A 109 38.50 39.11 -43.22
CA GLY A 109 38.08 40.50 -43.09
C GLY A 109 38.88 41.50 -43.92
N LYS A 110 39.82 41.02 -44.76
CA LYS A 110 40.50 41.86 -45.75
C LYS A 110 39.82 41.88 -47.11
N ALA A 111 39.18 40.77 -47.50
CA ALA A 111 38.51 40.64 -48.79
C ALA A 111 36.97 40.60 -48.66
N GLU A 112 36.46 40.18 -47.49
CA GLU A 112 35.03 40.03 -47.22
C GLU A 112 34.41 41.34 -46.75
N THR A 113 33.17 41.57 -47.14
CA THR A 113 32.35 42.63 -46.58
C THR A 113 31.80 42.23 -45.20
N GLN A 114 31.46 43.21 -44.36
CA GLN A 114 30.91 42.94 -43.03
C GLN A 114 29.61 42.10 -43.07
N GLU A 115 28.76 42.29 -44.08
CA GLU A 115 27.51 41.52 -44.23
C GLU A 115 27.74 40.05 -44.62
N GLU A 116 28.83 39.76 -45.33
CA GLU A 116 29.22 38.38 -45.64
C GLU A 116 29.69 37.64 -44.39
N LEU A 117 30.57 38.26 -43.59
CA LEU A 117 31.04 37.71 -42.32
C LEU A 117 29.89 37.52 -41.31
N LYS A 118 28.92 38.45 -41.30
CA LYS A 118 27.69 38.34 -40.51
C LYS A 118 26.88 37.10 -40.86
N THR A 119 26.72 36.85 -42.16
CA THR A 119 25.97 35.70 -42.66
C THR A 119 26.63 34.37 -42.25
N VAL A 120 27.96 34.32 -42.29
CA VAL A 120 28.73 33.14 -41.84
C VAL A 120 28.55 32.92 -40.33
N ALA A 121 28.71 33.97 -39.52
CA ALA A 121 28.56 33.90 -38.07
C ALA A 121 27.14 33.43 -37.65
N LEU A 122 26.09 34.01 -38.27
CA LEU A 122 24.69 33.64 -38.01
C LEU A 122 24.39 32.17 -38.33
N ARG A 123 24.92 31.65 -39.45
CA ARG A 123 24.76 30.24 -39.83
C ARG A 123 25.51 29.32 -38.88
N GLY A 124 26.70 29.72 -38.44
CA GLY A 124 27.49 28.97 -37.47
C GLY A 124 26.78 28.85 -36.11
N ILE A 125 26.27 29.97 -35.57
CA ILE A 125 25.56 29.97 -34.29
C ILE A 125 24.33 29.06 -34.34
N LYS A 126 23.56 29.12 -35.43
CA LYS A 126 22.39 28.25 -35.61
C LYS A 126 22.78 26.76 -35.57
N ARG A 127 23.85 26.37 -36.27
CA ARG A 127 24.37 25.00 -36.26
C ARG A 127 24.91 24.57 -34.89
N LEU A 128 25.46 25.50 -34.12
CA LEU A 128 25.99 25.25 -32.78
C LEU A 128 24.84 25.03 -31.78
N GLY A 129 23.77 25.81 -31.89
CA GLY A 129 22.53 25.59 -31.13
C GLY A 129 21.80 24.29 -31.47
N ASP A 130 21.84 23.85 -32.73
CA ASP A 130 21.25 22.57 -33.17
C ASP A 130 22.13 21.34 -32.80
N ARG A 131 23.41 21.54 -32.47
CA ARG A 131 24.29 20.52 -31.90
C ARG A 131 24.05 20.36 -30.40
N ARG A 132 24.06 21.48 -29.65
CA ARG A 132 23.76 21.46 -28.19
C ARG A 132 22.41 20.80 -27.87
N ARG A 133 21.36 21.09 -28.66
CA ARG A 133 20.04 20.45 -28.49
C ARG A 133 20.02 18.94 -28.79
N ARG A 134 20.94 18.43 -29.61
CA ARG A 134 21.07 16.98 -29.86
C ARG A 134 21.81 16.30 -28.72
N ASP A 135 22.89 16.91 -28.25
CA ASP A 135 23.71 16.36 -27.17
C ASP A 135 22.92 16.31 -25.84
N GLU A 136 22.08 17.32 -25.57
CA GLU A 136 21.17 17.32 -24.41
C GLU A 136 20.09 16.22 -24.48
N ALA A 137 19.57 15.93 -25.67
CA ALA A 137 18.58 14.87 -25.86
C ALA A 137 19.18 13.47 -25.64
N GLU A 138 20.42 13.25 -26.10
CA GLU A 138 21.12 11.97 -25.96
C GLU A 138 21.50 11.68 -24.50
N VAL A 139 21.97 12.69 -23.75
CA VAL A 139 22.25 12.56 -22.31
C VAL A 139 20.98 12.24 -21.52
N THR A 140 19.86 12.89 -21.87
CA THR A 140 18.58 12.63 -21.20
C THR A 140 18.13 11.18 -21.42
N GLU A 141 18.21 10.66 -22.65
CA GLU A 141 17.80 9.29 -22.96
C GLU A 141 18.66 8.22 -22.25
N VAL A 142 19.97 8.43 -22.14
CA VAL A 142 20.87 7.52 -21.43
C VAL A 142 20.58 7.53 -19.93
N THR A 143 20.30 8.69 -19.35
CA THR A 143 20.01 8.83 -17.91
C THR A 143 18.70 8.11 -17.56
N THR A 144 17.64 8.28 -18.37
CA THR A 144 16.36 7.59 -18.16
C THR A 144 16.50 6.07 -18.22
N LYS A 145 17.29 5.53 -19.17
CA LYS A 145 17.52 4.09 -19.28
C LYS A 145 18.28 3.49 -18.09
N ILE A 146 19.20 4.25 -17.49
CA ILE A 146 19.94 3.81 -16.29
C ILE A 146 19.02 3.81 -15.06
N GLU A 147 18.17 4.83 -14.91
CA GLU A 147 17.19 4.91 -13.84
C GLU A 147 16.13 3.80 -13.96
N GLU A 148 15.58 3.55 -15.16
CA GLU A 148 14.63 2.47 -15.41
C GLU A 148 15.20 1.09 -15.08
N LYS A 149 16.47 0.84 -15.44
CA LYS A 149 17.13 -0.43 -15.14
C LYS A 149 17.37 -0.61 -13.63
N SER A 150 17.78 0.45 -12.94
CA SER A 150 18.05 0.43 -11.49
C SER A 150 16.76 0.24 -10.68
N VAL A 151 15.65 0.88 -11.09
CA VAL A 151 14.33 0.71 -10.48
C VAL A 151 13.79 -0.71 -10.72
N LYS A 152 14.02 -1.29 -11.90
CA LYS A 152 13.59 -2.65 -12.20
C LYS A 152 14.32 -3.71 -11.37
N GLU A 153 15.64 -3.58 -11.21
CA GLU A 153 16.43 -4.50 -10.39
C GLU A 153 16.09 -4.40 -8.89
N LEU A 154 15.83 -3.20 -8.38
CA LEU A 154 15.37 -3.00 -6.99
C LEU A 154 13.98 -3.60 -6.75
N THR A 155 13.05 -3.42 -7.70
CA THR A 155 11.68 -3.95 -7.57
C THR A 155 11.62 -5.48 -7.70
N GLU A 156 12.51 -6.11 -8.48
CA GLU A 156 12.62 -7.57 -8.54
C GLU A 156 13.19 -8.16 -7.24
N ALA A 157 14.21 -7.53 -6.65
CA ALA A 157 14.77 -7.97 -5.37
C ALA A 157 13.79 -7.79 -4.18
N GLU A 158 12.99 -6.72 -4.19
CA GLU A 158 11.92 -6.52 -3.19
C GLU A 158 10.79 -7.53 -3.34
N LYS A 159 10.41 -7.89 -4.58
CA LYS A 159 9.42 -8.94 -4.85
C LYS A 159 9.90 -10.31 -4.38
N GLU A 160 11.16 -10.67 -4.62
CA GLU A 160 11.73 -11.94 -4.17
C GLU A 160 11.78 -12.03 -2.63
N LYS A 161 12.16 -10.92 -1.98
CA LYS A 161 12.16 -10.82 -0.51
C LYS A 161 10.74 -10.86 0.08
N ALA A 162 9.77 -10.26 -0.59
CA ALA A 162 8.35 -10.34 -0.21
C ALA A 162 7.81 -11.77 -0.38
N ALA A 163 8.12 -12.44 -1.50
CA ALA A 163 7.72 -13.82 -1.75
C ALA A 163 8.29 -14.80 -0.71
N LEU A 164 9.58 -14.70 -0.39
CA LEU A 164 10.22 -15.49 0.67
C LEU A 164 9.58 -15.26 2.04
N LYS A 165 9.24 -13.99 2.36
CA LYS A 165 8.56 -13.66 3.60
C LYS A 165 7.13 -14.22 3.62
N THR A 166 6.42 -14.20 2.49
CA THR A 166 5.08 -14.80 2.36
C THR A 166 5.13 -16.31 2.55
N GLU A 167 6.06 -17.03 1.91
CA GLU A 167 6.24 -18.48 2.11
C GLU A 167 6.58 -18.83 3.57
N GLU A 168 7.44 -18.05 4.23
CA GLU A 168 7.78 -18.25 5.63
C GLU A 168 6.58 -17.98 6.55
N THR A 169 5.75 -16.98 6.23
CA THR A 169 4.52 -16.65 6.98
C THR A 169 3.43 -17.70 6.75
N GLU A 170 3.28 -18.23 5.53
CA GLU A 170 2.36 -19.30 5.17
C GLU A 170 2.73 -20.61 5.87
N ALA A 171 4.02 -21.00 5.83
CA ALA A 171 4.51 -22.16 6.55
C ALA A 171 4.31 -22.04 8.07
N GLN A 172 4.48 -20.84 8.62
CA GLN A 172 4.23 -20.57 10.03
C GLN A 172 2.73 -20.59 10.39
N THR A 173 1.87 -20.15 9.47
CA THR A 173 0.40 -20.15 9.66
C THR A 173 -0.16 -21.57 9.58
N VAL A 174 0.24 -22.37 8.58
CA VAL A 174 -0.13 -23.80 8.45
C VAL A 174 0.33 -24.58 9.69
N LYS A 175 1.59 -24.39 10.10
CA LYS A 175 2.12 -25.02 11.32
C LYS A 175 1.33 -24.61 12.57
N SER A 176 0.95 -23.34 12.70
CA SER A 176 0.16 -22.88 13.84
C SER A 176 -1.25 -23.48 13.89
N LEU A 177 -1.83 -23.87 12.75
CA LEU A 177 -3.14 -24.51 12.68
C LEU A 177 -3.08 -26.00 12.98
N GLU A 178 -2.10 -26.70 12.42
CA GLU A 178 -1.82 -28.08 12.79
C GLU A 178 -1.53 -28.18 14.29
N ASP A 179 -0.69 -27.28 14.82
CA ASP A 179 -0.41 -27.16 16.25
C ASP A 179 -1.69 -26.84 17.05
N TYR A 180 -2.60 -26.02 16.52
CA TYR A 180 -3.87 -25.67 17.16
C TYR A 180 -4.86 -26.84 17.20
N GLU A 181 -5.03 -27.55 16.09
CA GLU A 181 -5.86 -28.75 16.01
C GLU A 181 -5.33 -29.86 16.91
N GLU A 182 -4.01 -30.08 16.91
CA GLU A 182 -3.36 -31.02 17.82
C GLU A 182 -3.55 -30.60 19.29
N LEU A 183 -3.44 -29.29 19.57
CA LEU A 183 -3.65 -28.75 20.90
C LEU A 183 -5.11 -28.94 21.36
N LEU A 184 -6.09 -28.67 20.49
CA LEU A 184 -7.53 -28.90 20.74
C LEU A 184 -7.85 -30.40 20.92
N ALA A 185 -7.22 -31.26 20.13
CA ALA A 185 -7.33 -32.71 20.26
C ALA A 185 -6.58 -33.26 21.48
N SER A 186 -5.67 -32.48 22.08
CA SER A 186 -4.80 -32.97 23.14
C SER A 186 -5.60 -33.41 24.38
N PRO A 187 -5.20 -34.51 25.05
CA PRO A 187 -5.83 -34.95 26.31
C PRO A 187 -5.82 -33.90 27.42
N LYS A 188 -4.95 -32.88 27.31
CA LYS A 188 -4.87 -31.76 28.26
C LYS A 188 -6.03 -30.78 28.13
N LEU A 189 -6.61 -30.64 26.94
CA LEU A 189 -7.80 -29.81 26.71
C LEU A 189 -9.08 -30.65 26.65
N GLN A 190 -8.98 -31.94 26.31
CA GLN A 190 -10.11 -32.85 26.40
C GLN A 190 -10.60 -32.99 27.84
N GLY A 191 -11.92 -32.82 28.05
CA GLY A 191 -12.55 -32.84 29.38
C GLY A 191 -12.51 -31.52 30.15
N LEU A 192 -11.74 -30.52 29.70
CA LEU A 192 -11.83 -29.17 30.26
C LEU A 192 -13.13 -28.49 29.82
N SER A 193 -13.72 -27.72 30.73
CA SER A 193 -14.81 -26.78 30.40
C SER A 193 -14.29 -25.67 29.48
N ASN A 194 -15.17 -25.02 28.70
CA ASN A 194 -14.74 -23.93 27.82
C ASN A 194 -14.02 -22.80 28.57
N THR A 195 -14.48 -22.47 29.78
CA THR A 195 -13.79 -21.51 30.65
C THR A 195 -12.35 -21.92 30.99
N GLN A 196 -12.12 -23.21 31.29
CA GLN A 196 -10.78 -23.75 31.54
C GLN A 196 -9.95 -23.81 30.25
N ARG A 197 -10.57 -24.13 29.11
CA ARG A 197 -9.92 -24.12 27.80
C ARG A 197 -9.42 -22.73 27.43
N ILE A 198 -10.23 -21.68 27.64
CA ILE A 198 -9.82 -20.29 27.37
C ILE A 198 -8.56 -19.95 28.16
N ALA A 199 -8.55 -20.21 29.47
CA ALA A 199 -7.38 -19.94 30.30
C ALA A 199 -6.16 -20.76 29.87
N ALA A 200 -6.35 -22.03 29.49
CA ALA A 200 -5.27 -22.89 29.02
C ALA A 200 -4.69 -22.46 27.67
N LEU A 201 -5.54 -22.06 26.72
CA LEU A 201 -5.15 -21.64 25.36
C LEU A 201 -4.45 -20.27 25.36
N LEU A 202 -4.74 -19.40 26.33
CA LEU A 202 -4.09 -18.09 26.47
C LEU A 202 -2.74 -18.13 27.22
N LYS A 203 -2.29 -19.30 27.67
CA LYS A 203 -1.00 -19.40 28.37
C LYS A 203 0.18 -19.12 27.45
N PRO A 204 1.29 -18.55 27.96
CA PRO A 204 2.48 -18.22 27.16
C PRO A 204 2.99 -19.38 26.31
N GLU A 205 2.97 -20.60 26.83
CA GLU A 205 3.44 -21.80 26.12
C GLU A 205 2.60 -22.20 24.89
N ASN A 206 1.38 -21.65 24.77
CA ASN A 206 0.45 -21.94 23.67
C ASN A 206 0.27 -20.75 22.72
N VAL A 207 0.89 -19.60 22.99
CA VAL A 207 0.72 -18.37 22.20
C VAL A 207 1.02 -18.65 20.73
N ASP A 208 2.14 -19.28 20.41
CA ASP A 208 2.55 -19.56 19.04
C ASP A 208 1.74 -20.68 18.36
N LYS A 209 0.94 -21.41 19.13
CA LYS A 209 0.09 -22.52 18.68
C LYS A 209 -1.37 -22.15 18.46
N VAL A 210 -1.79 -20.94 18.86
CA VAL A 210 -3.16 -20.48 18.67
C VAL A 210 -3.16 -19.39 17.61
N PRO A 211 -3.94 -19.53 16.52
CA PRO A 211 -4.08 -18.50 15.50
C PRO A 211 -4.47 -17.15 16.10
N THR A 212 -3.89 -16.05 15.59
CA THR A 212 -4.09 -14.70 16.13
C THR A 212 -5.56 -14.30 16.26
N SER A 213 -6.38 -14.66 15.28
CA SER A 213 -7.83 -14.46 15.26
C SER A 213 -8.57 -15.15 16.41
N GLU A 214 -8.28 -16.42 16.67
CA GLU A 214 -8.85 -17.20 17.75
C GLU A 214 -8.35 -16.66 19.10
N ARG A 215 -7.08 -16.27 19.16
CA ARG A 215 -6.49 -15.62 20.33
C ARG A 215 -7.22 -14.32 20.71
N THR A 216 -7.55 -13.47 19.74
CA THR A 216 -8.33 -12.24 19.99
C THR A 216 -9.71 -12.55 20.57
N LYS A 217 -10.40 -13.56 20.04
CA LYS A 217 -11.70 -14.00 20.60
C LYS A 217 -11.56 -14.54 22.01
N LEU A 218 -10.54 -15.38 22.26
CA LEU A 218 -10.24 -15.92 23.58
C LEU A 218 -9.94 -14.80 24.58
N GLN A 219 -9.17 -13.79 24.19
CA GLN A 219 -8.88 -12.61 25.01
C GLN A 219 -10.15 -11.81 25.31
N ALA A 220 -11.07 -11.65 24.35
CA ALA A 220 -12.36 -11.01 24.60
C ALA A 220 -13.19 -11.80 25.62
N PHE A 221 -13.29 -13.13 25.48
CA PHE A 221 -13.97 -13.98 26.48
C PHE A 221 -13.29 -13.92 27.85
N SER A 222 -11.96 -13.86 27.90
CA SER A 222 -11.23 -13.69 29.15
C SER A 222 -11.57 -12.37 29.85
N ARG A 223 -11.77 -11.28 29.10
CA ARG A 223 -12.20 -9.98 29.64
C ARG A 223 -13.64 -10.01 30.14
N ILE A 224 -14.54 -10.66 29.40
CA ILE A 224 -15.93 -10.91 29.84
C ILE A 224 -15.94 -11.65 31.18
N LEU A 225 -15.15 -12.72 31.31
CA LEU A 225 -15.04 -13.50 32.55
C LEU A 225 -14.46 -12.67 33.70
N ALA A 226 -13.43 -11.84 33.43
CA ALA A 226 -12.84 -10.99 34.45
C ALA A 226 -13.84 -9.94 34.99
N ILE A 227 -14.69 -9.38 34.13
CA ILE A 227 -15.77 -8.47 34.53
C ILE A 227 -16.80 -9.23 35.37
N ALA A 228 -17.24 -10.40 34.89
CA ALA A 228 -18.23 -11.22 35.59
C ALA A 228 -17.74 -11.66 36.97
N ASP A 229 -16.45 -11.96 37.12
CA ASP A 229 -15.85 -12.40 38.39
C ASP A 229 -15.90 -11.33 39.49
N ALA A 230 -16.16 -10.06 39.16
CA ALA A 230 -16.45 -9.02 40.14
C ALA A 230 -17.80 -9.21 40.86
N VAL A 231 -18.72 -9.98 40.27
CA VAL A 231 -20.04 -10.32 40.82
C VAL A 231 -20.22 -11.84 40.79
N PRO A 232 -20.01 -12.56 41.92
CA PRO A 232 -19.96 -14.03 41.93
C PRO A 232 -21.20 -14.74 41.35
N GLU A 233 -22.38 -14.16 41.51
CA GLU A 233 -23.64 -14.71 40.99
C GLU A 233 -23.68 -14.64 39.45
N ASP A 234 -23.29 -13.50 38.87
CA ASP A 234 -23.20 -13.32 37.42
C ASP A 234 -22.10 -14.19 36.80
N ALA A 235 -20.96 -14.33 37.49
CA ALA A 235 -19.89 -15.22 37.08
C ALA A 235 -20.38 -16.66 36.89
N ALA A 236 -21.22 -17.17 37.79
CA ALA A 236 -21.78 -18.51 37.67
C ALA A 236 -22.65 -18.66 36.42
N ILE A 237 -23.54 -17.69 36.16
CA ILE A 237 -24.44 -17.67 34.99
C ILE A 237 -23.63 -17.62 33.70
N ILE A 238 -22.70 -16.67 33.59
CA ILE A 238 -21.89 -16.44 32.39
C ILE A 238 -20.99 -17.66 32.11
N ARG A 239 -20.34 -18.23 33.14
CA ARG A 239 -19.52 -19.44 32.99
C ARG A 239 -20.36 -20.64 32.55
N GLN A 240 -21.56 -20.82 33.11
CA GLN A 240 -22.46 -21.90 32.70
C GLN A 240 -22.81 -21.78 31.22
N ARG A 241 -23.24 -20.60 30.76
CA ARG A 241 -23.60 -20.34 29.36
C ARG A 241 -22.41 -20.53 28.43
N LEU A 242 -21.24 -20.03 28.81
CA LEU A 242 -20.02 -20.18 28.02
C LEU A 242 -19.59 -21.65 27.88
N ASN A 243 -19.79 -22.46 28.92
CA ASN A 243 -19.53 -23.90 28.88
C ASN A 243 -20.54 -24.70 28.03
N GLN A 244 -21.70 -24.12 27.72
CA GLN A 244 -22.69 -24.71 26.81
C GLN A 244 -22.46 -24.33 25.34
N ALA A 245 -21.61 -23.33 25.07
CA ALA A 245 -21.28 -22.92 23.72
C ALA A 245 -20.47 -24.02 22.99
N ASP A 246 -20.76 -24.22 21.71
CA ASP A 246 -20.03 -25.19 20.89
C ASP A 246 -18.71 -24.59 20.39
N PHE A 247 -17.59 -25.18 20.84
CA PHE A 247 -16.23 -24.82 20.44
C PHE A 247 -15.65 -25.81 19.41
N SER A 248 -16.43 -26.80 18.94
CA SER A 248 -15.96 -27.86 18.05
C SER A 248 -15.48 -27.35 16.69
N LYS A 249 -15.94 -26.16 16.27
CA LYS A 249 -15.58 -25.50 15.01
C LYS A 249 -14.80 -24.18 15.23
N GLY A 250 -14.14 -24.04 16.37
CA GLY A 250 -13.42 -22.82 16.78
C GLY A 250 -14.17 -21.99 17.81
N VAL A 251 -13.57 -20.88 18.22
CA VAL A 251 -14.11 -20.02 19.28
C VAL A 251 -15.27 -19.18 18.71
N PRO A 252 -16.44 -19.17 19.37
CA PRO A 252 -17.61 -18.43 18.90
C PRO A 252 -17.38 -16.91 18.94
N SER A 253 -18.29 -16.14 18.33
CA SER A 253 -18.22 -14.68 18.36
C SER A 253 -18.50 -14.14 19.77
N PRO A 254 -17.57 -13.38 20.39
CA PRO A 254 -17.82 -12.74 21.69
C PRO A 254 -19.00 -11.78 21.66
N MET A 255 -19.19 -11.06 20.54
CA MET A 255 -20.30 -10.11 20.40
C MET A 255 -21.65 -10.80 20.36
N ALA A 256 -21.76 -11.92 19.64
CA ALA A 256 -22.99 -12.71 19.61
C ALA A 256 -23.29 -13.31 21.00
N PHE A 257 -22.25 -13.73 21.73
CA PHE A 257 -22.39 -14.21 23.10
C PHE A 257 -22.88 -13.10 24.04
N ILE A 258 -22.30 -11.90 24.03
CA ILE A 258 -22.76 -10.78 24.88
C ILE A 258 -24.26 -10.51 24.67
N GLN A 259 -24.71 -10.50 23.42
CA GLN A 259 -26.08 -10.13 23.08
C GLN A 259 -27.09 -11.22 23.42
N SER A 260 -26.73 -12.49 23.19
CA SER A 260 -27.64 -13.62 23.44
C SER A 260 -27.59 -14.14 24.89
N ALA A 261 -26.46 -13.94 25.58
CA ALA A 261 -26.17 -14.61 26.85
C ALA A 261 -25.87 -13.65 28.00
N ILE A 262 -25.73 -12.34 27.79
CA ILE A 262 -25.43 -11.37 28.86
C ILE A 262 -26.48 -10.27 28.92
N PHE A 263 -26.80 -9.63 27.79
CA PHE A 263 -27.78 -8.55 27.80
C PHE A 263 -29.21 -9.05 27.90
N SER A 264 -30.01 -8.40 28.75
CA SER A 264 -31.45 -8.63 28.81
C SER A 264 -32.16 -7.94 27.64
N SER A 265 -33.34 -8.45 27.30
CA SER A 265 -34.31 -7.80 26.42
C SER A 265 -35.64 -7.61 27.18
N PRO A 266 -36.58 -6.78 26.67
CA PRO A 266 -37.90 -6.63 27.26
C PRO A 266 -38.67 -7.96 27.39
N GLU A 267 -38.41 -8.90 26.48
CA GLU A 267 -39.09 -10.19 26.41
C GLU A 267 -38.36 -11.30 27.17
N GLN A 268 -37.06 -11.12 27.43
CA GLN A 268 -36.20 -12.14 28.04
C GLN A 268 -35.18 -11.52 28.98
N ASP A 269 -35.35 -11.80 30.27
CA ASP A 269 -34.33 -11.47 31.26
C ASP A 269 -33.14 -12.44 31.15
N SER A 270 -31.94 -11.88 30.99
CA SER A 270 -30.71 -12.66 31.00
C SER A 270 -30.38 -13.18 32.41
N GLY A 271 -30.96 -12.61 33.47
CA GLY A 271 -30.62 -12.94 34.85
C GLY A 271 -29.22 -12.50 35.28
N VAL A 272 -28.47 -11.82 34.40
CA VAL A 272 -27.20 -11.16 34.72
C VAL A 272 -27.51 -9.78 35.27
N SER A 273 -26.88 -9.38 36.36
CA SER A 273 -27.14 -8.07 36.98
C SER A 273 -26.87 -6.90 36.04
N GLU A 274 -27.63 -5.82 36.22
CA GLU A 274 -27.46 -4.57 35.45
C GLU A 274 -26.02 -4.02 35.56
N ALA A 275 -25.39 -4.15 36.73
CA ALA A 275 -24.01 -3.71 36.93
C ALA A 275 -23.03 -4.44 36.01
N THR A 276 -23.16 -5.76 35.88
CA THR A 276 -22.33 -6.57 34.97
C THR A 276 -22.66 -6.30 33.52
N GLN A 277 -23.94 -6.15 33.16
CA GLN A 277 -24.35 -5.77 31.80
C GLN A 277 -23.73 -4.41 31.40
N ASN A 278 -23.78 -3.41 32.28
CA ASN A 278 -23.20 -2.09 32.06
C ASN A 278 -21.68 -2.13 31.96
N ALA A 279 -21.00 -2.92 32.80
CA ALA A 279 -19.55 -3.06 32.75
C ALA A 279 -19.08 -3.74 31.45
N VAL A 280 -19.77 -4.79 31.00
CA VAL A 280 -19.50 -5.43 29.70
C VAL A 280 -19.80 -4.45 28.56
N ALA A 281 -20.92 -3.73 28.63
CA ALA A 281 -21.28 -2.74 27.62
C ALA A 281 -20.20 -1.64 27.49
N ALA A 282 -19.65 -1.16 28.60
CA ALA A 282 -18.57 -0.19 28.60
C ALA A 282 -17.27 -0.74 27.99
N GLU A 283 -16.85 -1.96 28.36
CA GLU A 283 -15.63 -2.61 27.83
C GLU A 283 -15.67 -2.76 26.30
N PHE A 284 -16.86 -3.02 25.73
CA PHE A 284 -17.03 -3.27 24.30
C PHE A 284 -17.71 -2.11 23.55
N ASN A 285 -17.89 -0.95 24.19
CA ASN A 285 -18.55 0.25 23.63
C ASN A 285 -19.95 -0.04 23.03
N LEU A 286 -20.77 -0.74 23.80
CA LEU A 286 -22.16 -1.09 23.47
C LEU A 286 -23.14 -0.38 24.40
N THR A 287 -24.42 -0.37 24.02
CA THR A 287 -25.54 -0.13 24.93
C THR A 287 -25.94 -1.48 25.56
N PRO A 288 -26.22 -1.56 26.88
CA PRO A 288 -26.57 -2.79 27.60
C PRO A 288 -27.96 -3.31 27.22
N ARG A 289 -28.11 -3.76 25.98
CA ARG A 289 -29.38 -4.21 25.40
C ARG A 289 -29.16 -5.30 24.37
N SER A 290 -29.96 -6.36 24.46
CA SER A 290 -29.98 -7.42 23.46
C SER A 290 -30.72 -6.95 22.20
N ILE A 291 -30.00 -6.92 21.07
CA ILE A 291 -30.50 -6.58 19.74
C ILE A 291 -30.07 -7.69 18.79
N VAL A 292 -30.63 -8.87 18.96
CA VAL A 292 -30.29 -10.01 18.11
C VAL A 292 -31.06 -9.89 16.80
N THR A 293 -32.28 -9.38 16.85
CA THR A 293 -33.16 -9.28 15.70
C THR A 293 -33.51 -7.86 15.28
N GLY A 294 -34.04 -7.70 14.07
CA GLY A 294 -34.62 -6.43 13.61
C GLY A 294 -35.97 -6.13 14.25
N GLY A 295 -36.62 -7.12 14.89
CA GLY A 295 -37.73 -6.90 15.81
C GLY A 295 -37.25 -6.15 17.04
N ASP A 296 -36.23 -6.69 17.71
CA ASP A 296 -35.57 -6.07 18.88
C ASP A 296 -35.10 -4.65 18.56
N LEU A 297 -34.53 -4.45 17.36
CA LEU A 297 -34.12 -3.13 16.90
C LEU A 297 -35.32 -2.20 16.69
N GLY A 298 -36.38 -2.68 16.06
CA GLY A 298 -37.60 -1.89 15.84
C GLY A 298 -38.27 -1.47 17.15
N GLU A 299 -38.32 -2.36 18.13
CA GLU A 299 -38.83 -2.09 19.47
C GLU A 299 -37.94 -1.09 20.20
N ALA A 300 -36.63 -1.32 20.24
CA ALA A 300 -35.69 -0.41 20.90
C ALA A 300 -35.78 1.01 20.33
N LEU A 301 -35.85 1.16 19.01
CA LEU A 301 -36.00 2.46 18.35
C LEU A 301 -37.40 3.08 18.54
N GLY A 302 -38.39 2.29 18.93
CA GLY A 302 -39.74 2.76 19.27
C GLY A 302 -39.88 3.21 20.72
N GLU A 303 -38.88 2.96 21.58
CA GLU A 303 -38.96 3.32 22.98
C GLU A 303 -38.85 4.82 23.23
N THR A 304 -39.56 5.23 24.27
CA THR A 304 -39.55 6.61 24.76
C THR A 304 -39.14 6.64 26.22
N ARG A 305 -38.50 7.72 26.63
CA ARG A 305 -38.15 8.04 28.01
C ARG A 305 -38.75 9.38 28.42
N VAL A 306 -38.79 9.62 29.72
CA VAL A 306 -39.13 10.95 30.25
C VAL A 306 -37.85 11.75 30.42
N ASP A 307 -37.79 12.94 29.84
CA ASP A 307 -36.64 13.83 29.94
C ASP A 307 -36.59 14.58 31.29
N LYS A 308 -35.60 15.45 31.48
CA LYS A 308 -35.43 16.23 32.71
C LYS A 308 -36.57 17.24 32.94
N ASN A 309 -37.35 17.56 31.91
CA ASN A 309 -38.48 18.48 31.96
C ASN A 309 -39.82 17.76 32.12
N GLY A 310 -39.84 16.43 32.16
CA GLY A 310 -41.05 15.62 32.26
C GLY A 310 -41.70 15.31 30.92
N GLU A 311 -41.06 15.63 29.79
CA GLU A 311 -41.57 15.39 28.44
C GLU A 311 -41.20 13.98 27.97
N THR A 312 -42.10 13.35 27.21
CA THR A 312 -41.83 12.05 26.58
C THR A 312 -41.01 12.28 25.31
N VAL A 313 -39.77 11.81 25.32
CA VAL A 313 -38.82 11.93 24.21
C VAL A 313 -38.34 10.54 23.77
N PRO A 314 -37.76 10.39 22.57
CA PRO A 314 -37.15 9.13 22.17
C PRO A 314 -36.10 8.65 23.18
N ALA A 315 -36.06 7.33 23.43
CA ALA A 315 -35.06 6.73 24.30
C ALA A 315 -33.63 6.83 23.72
N TYR A 316 -33.53 6.76 22.39
CA TYR A 316 -32.28 6.78 21.65
C TYR A 316 -32.27 7.89 20.59
N PRO A 317 -32.07 9.15 20.99
CA PRO A 317 -31.86 10.27 20.07
C PRO A 317 -30.49 10.16 19.36
N GLU A 318 -30.25 11.00 18.34
CA GLU A 318 -29.01 10.94 17.54
C GLU A 318 -27.74 11.23 18.37
N ASP A 319 -27.83 12.05 19.41
CA ASP A 319 -26.73 12.37 20.31
C ASP A 319 -26.44 11.28 21.36
N GLU A 320 -27.41 10.40 21.60
CA GLU A 320 -27.31 9.25 22.51
C GLU A 320 -27.86 7.98 21.84
N PRO A 321 -27.22 7.50 20.75
CA PRO A 321 -27.78 6.44 19.93
C PRO A 321 -27.67 5.08 20.63
N LEU A 322 -28.57 4.17 20.25
CA LEU A 322 -28.47 2.74 20.57
C LEU A 322 -27.24 2.16 19.86
N LYS A 323 -26.20 1.84 20.61
CA LYS A 323 -25.00 1.16 20.10
C LYS A 323 -25.18 -0.33 20.21
N PHE A 324 -25.50 -0.98 19.10
CA PHE A 324 -25.80 -2.40 19.07
C PHE A 324 -24.76 -3.22 18.30
N GLY A 325 -23.63 -2.63 17.91
CA GLY A 325 -22.51 -3.35 17.28
C GLY A 325 -21.29 -2.45 17.16
N VAL A 326 -20.16 -3.01 16.72
CA VAL A 326 -18.95 -2.22 16.48
C VAL A 326 -19.22 -1.28 15.30
N GLY A 327 -19.27 0.02 15.58
CA GLY A 327 -19.59 1.04 14.58
C GLY A 327 -21.03 1.02 14.08
N LEU A 328 -21.95 0.28 14.72
CA LEU A 328 -23.38 0.27 14.38
C LEU A 328 -24.21 0.99 15.43
N GLU A 329 -24.98 1.95 14.96
CA GLU A 329 -25.80 2.85 15.77
C GLU A 329 -27.23 2.84 15.24
N GLY A 330 -28.20 2.91 16.15
CA GLY A 330 -29.60 3.11 15.83
C GLY A 330 -30.12 4.31 16.60
N TYR A 331 -30.91 5.17 15.96
CA TYR A 331 -31.48 6.33 16.63
C TYR A 331 -32.80 6.75 16.00
N THR A 332 -33.54 7.56 16.74
CA THR A 332 -34.81 8.13 16.31
C THR A 332 -34.68 9.65 16.28
N SER A 333 -35.30 10.29 15.28
CA SER A 333 -35.34 11.76 15.18
C SER A 333 -35.95 12.39 16.43
N ASP A 334 -35.63 13.66 16.69
CA ASP A 334 -36.10 14.39 17.87
C ASP A 334 -37.63 14.41 18.03
N ASN A 335 -38.36 14.35 16.91
CA ASN A 335 -39.83 14.30 16.88
C ASN A 335 -40.42 12.87 17.02
N GLY A 336 -39.57 11.85 17.17
CA GLY A 336 -39.96 10.46 17.31
C GLY A 336 -40.51 9.79 16.04
N GLN A 337 -40.52 10.49 14.90
CA GLN A 337 -41.20 10.02 13.68
C GLN A 337 -40.33 9.17 12.77
N GLU A 338 -39.02 9.41 12.78
CA GLU A 338 -38.09 8.76 11.86
C GLU A 338 -37.08 7.92 12.61
N GLN A 339 -36.86 6.70 12.15
CA GLN A 339 -35.90 5.77 12.70
C GLN A 339 -34.75 5.58 11.71
N PHE A 340 -33.53 5.60 12.24
CA PHE A 340 -32.31 5.52 11.46
C PHE A 340 -31.40 4.41 11.97
N ILE A 341 -30.67 3.80 11.04
CA ILE A 341 -29.53 2.94 11.33
C ILE A 341 -28.32 3.58 10.68
N LYS A 342 -27.25 3.74 11.45
CA LYS A 342 -26.00 4.34 11.01
C LYS A 342 -24.86 3.35 11.21
N SER A 343 -23.97 3.35 10.24
CA SER A 343 -22.74 2.56 10.25
C SER A 343 -21.54 3.49 10.09
N THR A 344 -20.61 3.42 11.04
CA THR A 344 -19.43 4.26 11.09
C THR A 344 -18.17 3.38 11.00
N PRO A 345 -17.46 3.40 9.86
CA PRO A 345 -16.18 2.72 9.73
C PRO A 345 -15.09 3.45 10.53
N THR A 346 -14.05 2.72 10.88
CA THR A 346 -12.80 3.26 11.45
C THR A 346 -12.16 4.24 10.48
N TYR A 347 -12.19 3.92 9.18
CA TYR A 347 -11.62 4.75 8.12
C TYR A 347 -12.65 5.01 7.02
N GLY A 348 -13.42 6.09 7.12
CA GLY A 348 -14.37 6.44 6.08
C GLY A 348 -15.47 7.38 6.55
N GLN A 349 -16.48 7.59 5.71
CA GLN A 349 -17.67 8.35 6.07
C GLN A 349 -18.75 7.41 6.61
N ALA A 350 -19.48 7.87 7.62
CA ALA A 350 -20.63 7.12 8.11
C ALA A 350 -21.74 7.07 7.04
N ILE A 351 -22.45 5.95 6.99
CA ILE A 351 -23.66 5.79 6.18
C ILE A 351 -24.85 5.68 7.12
N THR A 352 -25.89 6.45 6.83
CA THR A 352 -27.16 6.41 7.55
C THR A 352 -28.28 5.98 6.62
N ILE A 353 -29.11 5.05 7.07
CA ILE A 353 -30.32 4.60 6.42
C ILE A 353 -31.53 5.02 7.25
N ASN A 354 -32.52 5.66 6.63
CA ASN A 354 -33.85 5.80 7.21
C ASN A 354 -34.61 4.48 7.07
N VAL A 355 -34.89 3.82 8.20
CA VAL A 355 -35.58 2.52 8.29
C VAL A 355 -37.01 2.65 8.82
N THR A 356 -37.58 3.86 8.87
CA THR A 356 -38.90 4.13 9.45
C THR A 356 -39.99 3.21 8.89
N LYS A 357 -39.96 2.98 7.57
CA LYS A 357 -40.97 2.18 6.87
C LYS A 357 -40.60 0.71 6.73
N PHE A 358 -39.44 0.31 7.25
CA PHE A 358 -38.95 -1.05 7.12
C PHE A 358 -39.67 -1.94 8.15
N SER A 359 -40.08 -3.12 7.70
CA SER A 359 -40.47 -4.22 8.58
C SER A 359 -39.31 -4.64 9.49
N ALA A 360 -39.61 -5.39 10.54
CA ALA A 360 -38.59 -5.96 11.44
C ALA A 360 -37.51 -6.71 10.66
N ASN A 361 -37.88 -7.52 9.67
CA ASN A 361 -36.91 -8.25 8.86
C ASN A 361 -36.03 -7.31 8.03
N GLU A 362 -36.62 -6.30 7.36
CA GLU A 362 -35.88 -5.32 6.56
C GLU A 362 -34.91 -4.49 7.41
N LYS A 363 -35.25 -4.17 8.67
CA LYS A 363 -34.33 -3.50 9.61
C LYS A 363 -33.10 -4.34 9.91
N ALA A 364 -33.26 -5.63 10.15
CA ALA A 364 -32.15 -6.53 10.37
C ALA A 364 -31.25 -6.68 9.13
N ILE A 365 -31.88 -6.79 7.96
CA ILE A 365 -31.20 -6.85 6.66
C ILE A 365 -30.37 -5.57 6.44
N ALA A 366 -30.96 -4.41 6.72
CA ALA A 366 -30.27 -3.12 6.63
C ALA A 366 -29.07 -3.05 7.59
N ALA A 367 -29.26 -3.40 8.86
CA ALA A 367 -28.19 -3.43 9.86
C ALA A 367 -27.05 -4.38 9.46
N SER A 368 -27.41 -5.56 8.99
CA SER A 368 -26.48 -6.61 8.54
C SER A 368 -25.67 -6.19 7.32
N TYR A 369 -26.33 -5.56 6.35
CA TYR A 369 -25.68 -5.01 5.17
C TYR A 369 -24.72 -3.88 5.55
N LEU A 370 -25.16 -2.97 6.42
CA LEU A 370 -24.35 -1.87 6.93
C LEU A 370 -23.12 -2.32 7.71
N ASP A 371 -23.21 -3.41 8.49
CA ASP A 371 -22.05 -4.00 9.15
C ASP A 371 -21.08 -4.58 8.13
N ALA A 372 -21.58 -5.37 7.16
CA ALA A 372 -20.77 -5.94 6.10
C ALA A 372 -20.06 -4.87 5.27
N TRP A 373 -20.78 -3.79 4.92
CA TRP A 373 -20.22 -2.63 4.25
C TRP A 373 -19.13 -1.96 5.07
N ARG A 374 -19.37 -1.68 6.35
CA ARG A 374 -18.37 -1.08 7.23
C ARG A 374 -17.13 -1.95 7.37
N MET A 375 -17.31 -3.25 7.53
CA MET A 375 -16.22 -4.22 7.59
C MET A 375 -15.41 -4.22 6.29
N ALA A 376 -16.08 -4.13 5.13
CA ALA A 376 -15.41 -4.01 3.85
C ALA A 376 -14.66 -2.66 3.73
N GLU A 377 -15.22 -1.56 4.20
CA GLU A 377 -14.58 -0.23 4.19
C GLU A 377 -13.33 -0.19 5.08
N ASP A 378 -13.41 -0.73 6.30
CA ASP A 378 -12.28 -0.91 7.23
C ASP A 378 -11.23 -1.87 6.67
N ALA A 379 -11.65 -2.78 5.80
CA ALA A 379 -10.77 -3.69 5.08
C ALA A 379 -10.14 -3.10 3.81
N GLY A 380 -10.63 -1.95 3.32
CA GLY A 380 -10.30 -1.46 1.98
C GLY A 380 -10.84 -2.37 0.85
N GLN A 381 -11.90 -3.12 1.11
CA GLN A 381 -12.52 -4.12 0.21
C GLN A 381 -13.95 -3.76 -0.20
N THR A 382 -14.35 -2.49 -0.08
CA THR A 382 -15.71 -2.04 -0.43
C THR A 382 -16.07 -2.39 -1.87
N ASP A 383 -15.13 -2.25 -2.81
CA ASP A 383 -15.40 -2.58 -4.20
C ASP A 383 -15.68 -4.09 -4.38
N PHE A 384 -15.02 -4.96 -3.62
CA PHE A 384 -15.26 -6.42 -3.68
C PHE A 384 -16.69 -6.73 -3.24
N LEU A 385 -17.11 -6.15 -2.11
CA LEU A 385 -18.49 -6.27 -1.65
C LEU A 385 -19.47 -5.76 -2.70
N LEU A 386 -19.22 -4.60 -3.31
CA LEU A 386 -20.08 -4.02 -4.34
C LEU A 386 -20.14 -4.85 -5.63
N SER A 387 -19.05 -5.52 -6.02
CA SER A 387 -19.06 -6.44 -7.17
C SER A 387 -19.96 -7.65 -6.93
N LEU A 388 -19.99 -8.15 -5.69
CA LEU A 388 -20.83 -9.28 -5.30
C LEU A 388 -22.30 -8.86 -5.18
N THR A 389 -22.57 -7.79 -4.43
CA THR A 389 -23.93 -7.39 -4.08
C THR A 389 -24.61 -6.60 -5.18
N GLN A 390 -23.81 -5.99 -6.08
CA GLN A 390 -24.25 -5.09 -7.15
C GLN A 390 -25.12 -3.94 -6.62
N TYR A 391 -24.95 -3.58 -5.35
CA TYR A 391 -25.81 -2.64 -4.64
C TYR A 391 -24.97 -1.62 -3.86
N ASP A 392 -24.77 -0.42 -4.41
CA ASP A 392 -24.12 0.67 -3.66
C ASP A 392 -25.16 1.55 -2.97
N ILE A 393 -25.25 1.39 -1.65
CA ILE A 393 -26.19 2.14 -0.83
C ILE A 393 -25.87 3.65 -0.76
N ARG A 394 -24.63 4.06 -1.05
CA ARG A 394 -24.22 5.47 -1.03
C ARG A 394 -24.80 6.27 -2.19
N GLY A 395 -25.05 5.59 -3.31
CA GLY A 395 -25.57 6.22 -4.53
C GLY A 395 -27.10 6.30 -4.59
N GLN A 396 -27.80 5.71 -3.62
CA GLN A 396 -29.26 5.57 -3.66
C GLN A 396 -29.93 6.73 -2.93
N SER A 397 -30.77 7.48 -3.66
CA SER A 397 -31.65 8.48 -3.05
C SER A 397 -32.84 7.85 -2.32
N ILE A 398 -33.22 6.63 -2.71
CA ILE A 398 -34.26 5.82 -2.09
C ILE A 398 -33.76 4.37 -2.03
N ILE A 399 -33.83 3.75 -0.86
CA ILE A 399 -33.45 2.34 -0.72
C ILE A 399 -34.57 1.46 -1.26
N ASP A 400 -34.23 0.65 -2.26
CA ASP A 400 -35.09 -0.41 -2.80
C ASP A 400 -35.00 -1.65 -1.89
N PRO A 401 -36.08 -2.04 -1.18
CA PRO A 401 -36.05 -3.19 -0.29
C PRO A 401 -35.74 -4.50 -1.02
N ILE A 402 -36.13 -4.65 -2.30
CA ILE A 402 -35.87 -5.87 -3.07
C ILE A 402 -34.38 -6.02 -3.34
N GLN A 403 -33.72 -4.93 -3.75
CA GLN A 403 -32.27 -4.93 -3.96
C GLN A 403 -31.51 -5.12 -2.66
N LEU A 404 -31.98 -4.51 -1.56
CA LEU A 404 -31.39 -4.71 -0.24
C LEU A 404 -31.50 -6.16 0.23
N ILE A 405 -32.65 -6.82 0.02
CA ILE A 405 -32.83 -8.25 0.30
C ILE A 405 -31.88 -9.10 -0.53
N ALA A 406 -31.77 -8.84 -1.83
CA ALA A 406 -30.87 -9.58 -2.72
C ALA A 406 -29.39 -9.40 -2.31
N ALA A 407 -28.98 -8.16 -2.03
CA ALA A 407 -27.65 -7.85 -1.52
C ALA A 407 -27.36 -8.59 -0.20
N ALA A 408 -28.34 -8.65 0.71
CA ALA A 408 -28.19 -9.39 1.96
C ALA A 408 -28.12 -10.91 1.78
N GLN A 409 -28.83 -11.49 0.79
CA GLN A 409 -28.68 -12.91 0.44
C GLN A 409 -27.24 -13.22 0.02
N VAL A 410 -26.66 -12.36 -0.81
CA VAL A 410 -25.26 -12.46 -1.23
C VAL A 410 -24.32 -12.32 -0.02
N VAL A 411 -24.55 -11.33 0.84
CA VAL A 411 -23.75 -11.14 2.06
C VAL A 411 -23.84 -12.35 3.00
N ASN A 412 -25.03 -12.92 3.20
CA ASN A 412 -25.18 -14.14 4.00
C ASN A 412 -24.44 -15.32 3.37
N ALA A 413 -24.61 -15.53 2.05
CA ALA A 413 -23.90 -16.58 1.33
C ALA A 413 -22.37 -16.42 1.45
N LEU A 414 -21.85 -15.19 1.38
CA LEU A 414 -20.43 -14.90 1.60
C LEU A 414 -19.91 -15.40 2.96
N TYR A 415 -20.78 -15.45 3.98
CA TYR A 415 -20.49 -15.97 5.32
C TYR A 415 -20.92 -17.43 5.53
N GLY A 416 -21.21 -18.18 4.45
CA GLY A 416 -21.60 -19.59 4.50
C GLY A 416 -23.10 -19.82 4.71
N GLY A 417 -23.93 -18.79 4.56
CA GLY A 417 -25.38 -18.92 4.64
C GLY A 417 -25.92 -19.18 6.05
N ARG A 418 -25.06 -19.14 7.08
CA ARG A 418 -25.40 -19.40 8.49
C ARG A 418 -25.70 -18.13 9.28
N THR A 419 -25.72 -16.97 8.64
CA THR A 419 -25.74 -15.69 9.36
C THR A 419 -26.85 -14.78 8.84
N GLY A 420 -27.79 -14.37 9.71
CA GLY A 420 -28.54 -13.12 9.48
C GLY A 420 -29.49 -13.02 8.29
N TYR A 421 -30.25 -14.07 7.93
CA TYR A 421 -31.28 -13.95 6.86
C TYR A 421 -32.74 -13.95 7.36
N ASN A 422 -32.96 -14.26 8.64
CA ASN A 422 -34.29 -14.33 9.26
C ASN A 422 -34.49 -13.24 10.31
N GLY A 423 -34.03 -12.04 10.02
CA GLY A 423 -34.15 -10.94 10.96
C GLY A 423 -33.01 -10.83 11.97
N GLU A 424 -31.94 -11.62 11.92
CA GLU A 424 -30.77 -11.50 12.83
C GLU A 424 -29.75 -10.47 12.31
N VAL A 425 -29.15 -9.68 13.21
CA VAL A 425 -28.11 -8.68 12.88
C VAL A 425 -26.72 -9.32 12.81
N LEU A 426 -26.03 -9.19 11.67
CA LEU A 426 -24.65 -9.65 11.48
C LEU A 426 -23.63 -8.86 12.31
N ARG A 427 -22.63 -9.56 12.88
CA ARG A 427 -21.60 -8.99 13.77
C ARG A 427 -20.24 -9.68 13.67
N GLY A 428 -19.15 -8.92 13.83
CA GLY A 428 -17.88 -9.38 14.40
C GLY A 428 -16.61 -9.15 13.57
N GLU A 429 -15.49 -8.87 14.26
CA GLU A 429 -14.18 -8.53 13.65
C GLU A 429 -13.52 -9.69 12.89
N GLY A 430 -13.79 -10.95 13.26
CA GLY A 430 -13.26 -12.12 12.55
C GLY A 430 -13.71 -12.20 11.08
N ARG A 431 -14.84 -11.55 10.75
CA ARG A 431 -15.35 -11.45 9.38
C ARG A 431 -14.49 -10.53 8.52
N VAL A 432 -13.87 -9.50 9.09
CA VAL A 432 -12.97 -8.57 8.36
C VAL A 432 -11.78 -9.33 7.76
N GLY A 433 -11.15 -10.20 8.55
CA GLY A 433 -10.03 -11.03 8.08
C GLY A 433 -10.44 -12.01 6.98
N MET A 434 -11.60 -12.66 7.15
CA MET A 434 -12.15 -13.57 6.14
C MET A 434 -12.51 -12.83 4.84
N THR A 435 -13.17 -11.67 4.92
CA THR A 435 -13.52 -10.85 3.75
C THR A 435 -12.27 -10.37 3.01
N ARG A 436 -11.20 -9.99 3.74
CA ARG A 436 -9.90 -9.65 3.11
C ARG A 436 -9.32 -10.84 2.35
N TRP A 437 -9.33 -12.02 2.96
CA TRP A 437 -8.83 -13.24 2.32
C TRP A 437 -9.67 -13.64 1.10
N GLN A 438 -11.00 -13.61 1.20
CA GLN A 438 -11.90 -13.87 0.07
C GLN A 438 -11.65 -12.89 -1.07
N ALA A 439 -11.45 -11.60 -0.74
CA ALA A 439 -11.13 -10.58 -1.72
C ALA A 439 -9.77 -10.81 -2.40
N GLN A 440 -8.76 -11.37 -1.71
CA GLN A 440 -7.47 -11.73 -2.32
C GLN A 440 -7.62 -12.86 -3.35
N LEU A 441 -8.43 -13.88 -3.06
CA LEU A 441 -8.72 -14.94 -4.03
C LEU A 441 -9.47 -14.42 -5.25
N ALA A 442 -10.39 -13.49 -5.01
CA ALA A 442 -11.12 -12.80 -6.05
C ALA A 442 -10.33 -11.59 -6.60
N SER A 443 -9.07 -11.34 -6.23
CA SER A 443 -8.26 -10.23 -6.77
C SER A 443 -6.76 -10.53 -6.58
N PRO A 444 -6.15 -11.30 -7.50
CA PRO A 444 -4.82 -11.91 -7.30
C PRO A 444 -3.63 -10.97 -7.12
N LYS A 445 -3.80 -9.63 -7.17
CA LYS A 445 -2.68 -8.68 -7.10
C LYS A 445 -2.19 -8.34 -5.69
N GLY A 446 -2.74 -8.93 -4.64
CA GLY A 446 -2.00 -9.16 -3.38
C GLY A 446 -1.63 -7.96 -2.49
N ASP A 447 -1.82 -6.70 -2.89
CA ASP A 447 -1.68 -5.54 -1.99
C ASP A 447 -2.83 -4.54 -2.15
N ALA A 448 -3.86 -4.70 -1.33
CA ALA A 448 -5.03 -3.83 -1.36
C ALA A 448 -4.74 -2.42 -0.79
N ALA A 449 -4.04 -1.59 -1.56
CA ALA A 449 -4.26 -0.16 -1.53
C ALA A 449 -5.59 0.15 -2.23
N ARG A 450 -6.33 1.16 -1.75
CA ARG A 450 -7.66 1.60 -2.24
C ARG A 450 -7.73 1.92 -3.75
N SER A 451 -6.63 1.87 -4.51
CA SER A 451 -6.54 2.35 -5.90
C SER A 451 -6.12 1.31 -6.96
N ASP A 452 -5.68 0.11 -6.59
CA ASP A 452 -5.00 -0.81 -7.55
C ASP A 452 -5.81 -2.08 -7.90
N ARG A 453 -7.10 -2.10 -7.57
CA ARG A 453 -7.97 -3.25 -7.89
C ARG A 453 -8.28 -3.29 -9.39
N ASN A 454 -8.04 -4.45 -10.00
CA ASN A 454 -8.51 -4.77 -11.35
C ASN A 454 -9.87 -5.50 -11.26
N VAL A 455 -10.94 -4.77 -11.59
CA VAL A 455 -12.32 -5.29 -11.56
C VAL A 455 -12.49 -6.48 -12.50
N ASP A 456 -11.92 -6.43 -13.71
CA ASP A 456 -12.03 -7.51 -14.70
C ASP A 456 -11.36 -8.80 -14.22
N MET A 457 -10.20 -8.69 -13.57
CA MET A 457 -9.55 -9.84 -12.94
C MET A 457 -10.40 -10.42 -11.81
N SER A 458 -11.12 -9.56 -11.09
CA SER A 458 -11.98 -10.02 -10.00
C SER A 458 -13.20 -10.77 -10.50
N LEU A 459 -13.84 -10.23 -11.54
CA LEU A 459 -14.95 -10.89 -12.21
C LEU A 459 -14.49 -12.21 -12.82
N SER A 460 -13.33 -12.23 -13.49
CA SER A 460 -12.75 -13.45 -14.08
C SER A 460 -12.46 -14.52 -13.03
N ALA A 461 -11.94 -14.13 -11.85
CA ALA A 461 -11.70 -15.05 -10.75
C ALA A 461 -13.01 -15.59 -10.14
N MET A 462 -14.03 -14.74 -9.95
CA MET A 462 -15.35 -15.20 -9.48
C MET A 462 -16.01 -16.15 -10.48
N GLN A 463 -15.86 -15.90 -11.77
CA GLN A 463 -16.31 -16.82 -12.83
C GLN A 463 -15.54 -18.14 -12.82
N GLY A 464 -14.21 -18.08 -12.67
CA GLY A 464 -13.39 -19.29 -12.57
C GLY A 464 -13.66 -20.12 -11.31
N LEU A 465 -14.19 -19.50 -10.25
CA LEU A 465 -14.69 -20.17 -9.04
C LEU A 465 -16.17 -20.58 -9.16
N GLY A 466 -16.82 -20.39 -10.30
CA GLY A 466 -18.24 -20.70 -10.51
C GLY A 466 -19.20 -19.88 -9.64
N ILE A 467 -18.71 -18.86 -8.92
CA ILE A 467 -19.50 -17.97 -8.05
C ILE A 467 -20.37 -17.05 -8.89
N GLN A 468 -19.87 -16.66 -10.07
CA GLN A 468 -20.56 -15.77 -10.99
C GLN A 468 -20.62 -16.41 -12.38
N ASP A 469 -21.75 -16.29 -13.06
CA ASP A 469 -21.88 -16.74 -14.45
C ASP A 469 -21.33 -15.69 -15.46
N GLN A 470 -21.36 -16.03 -16.75
CA GLN A 470 -20.93 -15.12 -17.82
C GLN A 470 -21.80 -13.87 -17.97
N ASN A 471 -23.04 -13.90 -17.46
CA ASN A 471 -23.98 -12.79 -17.48
C ASN A 471 -23.86 -11.90 -16.23
N GLY A 472 -23.01 -12.26 -15.29
CA GLY A 472 -22.82 -11.54 -14.03
C GLY A 472 -23.78 -11.95 -12.91
N ASN A 473 -24.58 -13.01 -13.07
CA ASN A 473 -25.45 -13.51 -12.02
C ASN A 473 -24.64 -14.28 -10.98
N ILE A 474 -24.90 -14.03 -9.70
CA ILE A 474 -24.28 -14.75 -8.59
C ILE A 474 -25.00 -16.09 -8.37
N ASP A 475 -24.25 -17.17 -8.36
CA ASP A 475 -24.72 -18.49 -7.92
C ASP A 475 -24.60 -18.56 -6.39
N LEU A 476 -25.73 -18.40 -5.70
CA LEU A 476 -25.78 -18.33 -4.24
C LEU A 476 -25.34 -19.63 -3.57
N ASP A 477 -25.54 -20.79 -4.21
CA ASP A 477 -25.15 -22.08 -3.63
C ASP A 477 -23.63 -22.25 -3.69
N VAL A 478 -23.01 -21.88 -4.81
CA VAL A 478 -21.55 -21.86 -4.95
C VAL A 478 -20.93 -20.81 -4.03
N LEU A 479 -21.49 -19.60 -3.97
CA LEU A 479 -21.03 -18.55 -3.06
C LEU A 479 -21.15 -18.98 -1.59
N LYS A 480 -22.22 -19.69 -1.23
CA LYS A 480 -22.41 -20.24 0.11
C LYS A 480 -21.36 -21.30 0.44
N ALA A 481 -21.10 -22.23 -0.47
CA ALA A 481 -20.05 -23.21 -0.30
C ALA A 481 -18.68 -22.55 -0.18
N PHE A 482 -18.42 -21.51 -0.98
CA PHE A 482 -17.21 -20.69 -0.86
C PHE A 482 -17.13 -20.03 0.51
N GLY A 483 -18.19 -19.40 1.00
CA GLY A 483 -18.25 -18.78 2.32
C GLY A 483 -18.08 -19.76 3.47
N ASP A 484 -18.69 -20.95 3.37
CA ASP A 484 -18.52 -22.04 4.35
C ASP A 484 -17.07 -22.53 4.37
N TYR A 485 -16.49 -22.78 3.19
CA TYR A 485 -15.08 -23.16 3.06
C TYR A 485 -14.16 -22.06 3.57
N SER A 486 -14.46 -20.80 3.26
CA SER A 486 -13.73 -19.62 3.74
C SER A 486 -13.72 -19.61 5.25
N ARG A 487 -14.88 -19.70 5.90
CA ARG A 487 -14.98 -19.69 7.36
C ARG A 487 -14.16 -20.82 8.00
N ASP A 488 -14.21 -22.00 7.42
CA ASP A 488 -13.64 -23.20 8.00
C ASP A 488 -12.12 -23.30 7.69
N ASN A 489 -11.62 -22.62 6.65
CA ASN A 489 -10.25 -22.79 6.15
C ASN A 489 -9.46 -21.49 5.92
N TRP A 490 -10.03 -20.29 6.01
CA TRP A 490 -9.29 -19.05 5.67
C TRP A 490 -8.02 -18.84 6.51
N PHE A 491 -7.98 -19.44 7.70
CA PHE A 491 -6.76 -19.47 8.50
C PHE A 491 -5.66 -20.30 7.87
N SER A 492 -5.98 -21.45 7.25
CA SER A 492 -5.00 -22.26 6.53
C SER A 492 -4.58 -21.65 5.20
N ALA A 493 -5.06 -20.43 4.93
CA ALA A 493 -4.82 -19.64 3.74
C ALA A 493 -4.86 -20.48 2.43
N PRO A 494 -5.92 -21.27 2.19
CA PRO A 494 -5.97 -22.10 1.00
C PRO A 494 -5.87 -21.22 -0.23
N ASN A 495 -5.06 -21.64 -1.20
CA ASN A 495 -4.90 -20.88 -2.42
C ASN A 495 -6.13 -21.04 -3.34
N TYR A 496 -6.19 -20.21 -4.38
CA TYR A 496 -7.28 -20.21 -5.36
C TYR A 496 -7.57 -21.61 -5.91
N THR A 497 -6.53 -22.37 -6.24
CA THR A 497 -6.67 -23.73 -6.80
C THR A 497 -7.31 -24.71 -5.82
N ALA A 498 -6.96 -24.62 -4.53
CA ALA A 498 -7.58 -25.46 -3.49
C ALA A 498 -9.07 -25.16 -3.35
N VAL A 499 -9.45 -23.87 -3.36
CA VAL A 499 -10.85 -23.45 -3.34
C VAL A 499 -11.58 -23.90 -4.60
N GLN A 500 -11.01 -23.66 -5.78
CA GLN A 500 -11.61 -24.05 -7.06
C GLN A 500 -11.85 -25.55 -7.11
N LYS A 501 -10.88 -26.36 -6.67
CA LYS A 501 -11.04 -27.81 -6.58
C LYS A 501 -12.17 -28.20 -5.62
N HIS A 502 -12.21 -27.61 -4.44
CA HIS A 502 -13.28 -27.89 -3.47
C HIS A 502 -14.66 -27.59 -4.06
N LEU A 503 -14.82 -26.45 -4.74
CA LEU A 503 -16.07 -26.08 -5.39
C LEU A 503 -16.38 -27.00 -6.58
N ALA A 504 -15.39 -27.41 -7.38
CA ALA A 504 -15.56 -28.36 -8.48
C ALA A 504 -15.97 -29.76 -7.99
N ASP A 505 -15.47 -30.21 -6.85
CA ASP A 505 -15.88 -31.47 -6.24
C ASP A 505 -17.34 -31.45 -5.77
N LEU A 506 -17.84 -30.28 -5.33
CA LEU A 506 -19.22 -30.09 -4.87
C LEU A 506 -20.22 -29.82 -6.01
N PHE A 507 -19.79 -29.12 -7.06
CA PHE A 507 -20.63 -28.68 -8.19
C PHE A 507 -19.98 -29.08 -9.53
N PRO A 508 -19.75 -30.38 -9.79
CA PRO A 508 -18.97 -30.84 -10.94
C PRO A 508 -19.51 -30.33 -12.28
N GLU A 509 -20.82 -30.17 -12.41
CA GLU A 509 -21.49 -29.63 -13.60
C GLU A 509 -21.17 -28.16 -13.91
N LYS A 510 -20.63 -27.42 -12.94
CA LYS A 510 -20.24 -26.01 -13.08
C LYS A 510 -18.79 -25.84 -13.53
N PHE A 511 -17.96 -26.87 -13.36
CA PHE A 511 -16.52 -26.83 -13.61
C PHE A 511 -16.07 -27.86 -14.65
N SER A 512 -16.98 -28.66 -15.18
CA SER A 512 -16.73 -29.55 -16.30
C SER A 512 -16.70 -28.76 -17.62
N GLU A 513 -15.49 -28.40 -18.06
CA GLU A 513 -15.19 -28.18 -19.49
C GLU A 513 -14.69 -29.48 -20.14
#